data_AF-A0A0D9Z9J1-F1
#
_entry.id   AF-A0A0D9Z9J1-F1
#
_cell.length_a   1.000
_cell.length_b   1.000
_cell.length_c   1.000
_cell.angle_alpha   90.00
_cell.angle_beta   90.00
_cell.angle_gamma   90.00
#
_symmetry.space_group_name_H-M   'P 1'
#
loop_
_entity.id
_entity.type
_entity.pdbx_description
1 polymer ?
#
loop_
_entity_poly.entity_id
_entity_poly.type
_entity_poly.pdbx_seq_one_letter_code
_entity_poly.pdbx_strand_id
1 'polypeptide(L)'
;MVALDLRNPPSAATTVKEDQQFTVFIDGVETALHEGVIQWNGGTVTLVSTGVLAVDRLQHVVVRGGGSGDVSFTRCGFAAAEACGVASFHRCDAVRADGAREVAVHRCRSADVERAGVVAIRRCKGAARVRGAGELRVGRCHEANVGGCADVAVGRCRAACADWCGAIGIERCGSADVSRCGAVRVDRCRAASVSGCGSVAVRCGKVNVIEQPPVCQEKPMYHLLHAEPVYAIPLEISSEIKLQ
;
A
#
# COMPACT_ATOMS: atom_id res chain seq x y z
N MET A 1 50.34 -5.37 -41.63
CA MET A 1 49.53 -6.45 -41.03
C MET A 1 50.27 -6.96 -39.82
N VAL A 2 49.85 -6.54 -38.62
CA VAL A 2 50.34 -7.09 -37.34
C VAL A 2 49.11 -7.68 -36.66
N ALA A 3 49.19 -8.96 -36.30
CA ALA A 3 48.10 -9.74 -35.76
C ALA A 3 47.69 -9.25 -34.36
N LEU A 4 46.38 -9.10 -34.14
CA LEU A 4 45.79 -8.84 -32.83
C LEU A 4 45.69 -10.18 -32.07
N ASP A 5 46.40 -10.27 -30.96
CA ASP A 5 46.39 -11.40 -30.04
C ASP A 5 45.12 -11.33 -29.15
N LEU A 6 44.23 -12.32 -29.27
CA LEU A 6 42.90 -12.37 -28.64
C LEU A 6 42.89 -12.98 -27.21
N ARG A 7 43.92 -12.76 -26.39
CA ARG A 7 44.04 -13.43 -25.08
C ARG A 7 44.10 -12.52 -23.85
N ASN A 8 43.68 -11.25 -23.95
CA ASN A 8 43.55 -10.43 -22.75
C ASN A 8 42.39 -9.43 -22.87
N PRO A 9 41.18 -9.73 -22.36
CA PRO A 9 40.15 -8.71 -22.19
C PRO A 9 40.57 -7.74 -21.07
N PRO A 10 40.24 -6.44 -21.18
CA PRO A 10 40.55 -5.46 -20.14
C PRO A 10 39.90 -5.87 -18.81
N SER A 11 40.72 -5.82 -17.76
CA SER A 11 40.36 -6.07 -16.36
C SER A 11 39.14 -5.26 -15.92
N ALA A 12 38.17 -5.99 -15.33
CA ALA A 12 37.09 -5.52 -14.47
C ALA A 12 36.07 -4.55 -15.09
N ALA A 13 35.21 -5.07 -15.98
CA ALA A 13 33.83 -4.63 -15.98
C ALA A 13 33.21 -5.12 -14.66
N THR A 14 32.93 -4.21 -13.72
CA THR A 14 32.10 -4.51 -12.55
C THR A 14 30.77 -5.01 -13.09
N THR A 15 30.57 -6.32 -13.09
CA THR A 15 29.29 -6.94 -13.39
C THR A 15 28.34 -6.51 -12.29
N VAL A 16 27.62 -5.41 -12.53
CA VAL A 16 26.44 -5.08 -11.73
C VAL A 16 25.56 -6.32 -11.84
N LYS A 17 25.38 -7.04 -10.74
CA LYS A 17 24.43 -8.16 -10.70
C LYS A 17 23.10 -7.60 -11.22
N GLU A 18 22.53 -8.21 -12.25
CA GLU A 18 21.28 -7.77 -12.90
C GLU A 18 20.15 -7.49 -11.89
N ASP A 19 20.22 -8.10 -10.72
CA ASP A 19 19.31 -7.96 -9.57
C ASP A 19 19.38 -6.60 -8.83
N GLN A 20 20.22 -5.65 -9.27
CA GLN A 20 20.39 -4.33 -8.64
C GLN A 20 20.32 -3.16 -9.64
N GLN A 21 19.81 -3.39 -10.85
CA GLN A 21 19.62 -2.32 -11.82
C GLN A 21 18.40 -1.47 -11.45
N PHE A 22 18.60 -0.15 -11.36
CA PHE A 22 17.53 0.82 -11.22
C PHE A 22 17.23 1.48 -12.56
N THR A 23 15.96 1.59 -12.90
CA THR A 23 15.48 2.44 -13.99
C THR A 23 14.83 3.68 -13.38
N VAL A 24 15.31 4.87 -13.74
CA VAL A 24 14.81 6.14 -13.19
C VAL A 24 14.12 6.93 -14.29
N PHE A 25 12.91 7.41 -14.01
CA PHE A 25 12.14 8.29 -14.88
C PHE A 25 12.03 9.65 -14.21
N ILE A 26 12.52 10.70 -14.87
CA ILE A 26 12.43 12.08 -14.41
C ILE A 26 11.50 12.82 -15.35
N ASP A 27 10.43 13.41 -14.82
CA ASP A 27 9.39 14.12 -15.61
C ASP A 27 8.85 13.29 -16.80
N GLY A 28 8.84 11.95 -16.66
CA GLY A 28 8.36 11.00 -17.67
C GLY A 28 9.41 10.47 -18.65
N VAL A 29 10.66 10.97 -18.57
CA VAL A 29 11.75 10.54 -19.46
C VAL A 29 12.63 9.52 -18.73
N GLU A 30 12.86 8.36 -19.36
CA GLU A 30 13.80 7.36 -18.87
C GLU A 30 15.22 7.92 -18.90
N THR A 31 15.90 7.86 -17.75
CA THR A 31 17.24 8.38 -17.54
C THR A 31 18.12 7.24 -17.07
N ALA A 32 19.07 6.82 -17.91
CA ALA A 32 20.03 5.79 -17.57
C ALA A 32 21.03 6.34 -16.52
N LEU A 33 21.11 5.66 -15.37
CA LEU A 33 22.12 5.89 -14.34
C LEU A 33 23.08 4.72 -14.33
N HIS A 34 24.29 4.94 -14.84
CA HIS A 34 25.35 3.93 -14.79
C HIS A 34 26.20 4.12 -13.54
N GLU A 35 26.74 5.32 -13.30
CA GLU A 35 27.43 5.70 -12.06
C GLU A 35 27.37 7.22 -11.85
N GLY A 36 27.43 7.68 -10.59
CA GLY A 36 27.59 9.09 -10.25
C GLY A 36 26.30 9.85 -9.91
N VAL A 37 26.34 11.17 -10.13
CA VAL A 37 25.29 12.12 -9.78
C VAL A 37 24.73 12.76 -11.04
N ILE A 38 23.41 12.66 -11.24
CA ILE A 38 22.68 13.41 -12.24
C ILE A 38 22.05 14.64 -11.59
N GLN A 39 22.27 15.81 -12.20
CA GLN A 39 21.64 17.07 -11.81
C GLN A 39 20.52 17.39 -12.80
N TRP A 40 19.33 17.74 -12.29
CA TRP A 40 18.18 18.07 -13.13
C TRP A 40 17.39 19.20 -12.49
N ASN A 41 17.36 20.38 -13.13
CA ASN A 41 16.59 21.55 -12.66
C ASN A 41 16.80 21.90 -11.17
N GLY A 42 18.03 21.72 -10.66
CA GLY A 42 18.39 21.98 -9.26
C GLY A 42 18.02 20.85 -8.27
N GLY A 43 17.51 19.73 -8.76
CA GLY A 43 17.42 18.45 -8.05
C GLY A 43 18.51 17.48 -8.47
N THR A 44 18.65 16.40 -7.71
CA THR A 44 19.75 15.44 -7.86
C THR A 44 19.24 14.01 -7.82
N VAL A 45 19.80 13.14 -8.66
CA VAL A 45 19.73 11.69 -8.50
C VAL A 45 21.15 11.18 -8.33
N THR A 46 21.41 10.50 -7.22
CA THR A 46 22.73 10.01 -6.84
C THR A 46 22.67 8.51 -6.64
N LEU A 47 23.51 7.77 -7.37
CA LEU A 47 23.83 6.40 -7.01
C LEU A 47 24.89 6.44 -5.90
N VAL A 48 24.47 6.21 -4.66
CA VAL A 48 25.36 6.33 -3.48
C VAL A 48 26.33 5.15 -3.42
N SER A 49 25.80 3.96 -3.68
CA SER A 49 26.53 2.70 -3.80
C SER A 49 25.69 1.71 -4.59
N THR A 50 26.23 0.53 -4.88
CA THR A 50 25.47 -0.57 -5.48
C THR A 50 24.21 -0.85 -4.66
N GLY A 51 23.04 -0.77 -5.31
CA GLY A 51 21.76 -1.00 -4.65
C GLY A 51 21.26 0.17 -3.78
N VAL A 52 21.90 1.34 -3.75
CA VAL A 52 21.42 2.50 -2.97
C VAL A 52 21.28 3.74 -3.85
N LEU A 53 20.04 4.18 -4.05
CA LEU A 53 19.70 5.35 -4.87
C LEU A 53 19.10 6.46 -3.99
N ALA A 54 19.63 7.67 -4.15
CA ALA A 54 19.13 8.86 -3.46
C ALA A 54 18.64 9.90 -4.45
N VAL A 55 17.43 10.40 -4.24
CA VAL A 55 16.79 11.43 -5.05
C VAL A 55 16.44 12.62 -4.17
N ASP A 56 16.78 13.83 -4.60
CA ASP A 56 16.49 15.06 -3.88
C ASP A 56 15.95 16.16 -4.80
N ARG A 57 14.90 16.84 -4.36
CA ARG A 57 14.31 18.06 -4.98
C ARG A 57 13.83 17.91 -6.43
N LEU A 58 13.29 16.76 -6.81
CA LEU A 58 12.64 16.59 -8.12
C LEU A 58 11.13 16.82 -8.06
N GLN A 59 10.55 17.41 -9.11
CA GLN A 59 9.09 17.60 -9.17
C GLN A 59 8.37 16.29 -9.44
N HIS A 60 8.85 15.47 -10.37
CA HIS A 60 8.26 14.18 -10.67
C HIS A 60 9.35 13.14 -10.92
N VAL A 61 9.39 12.09 -10.11
CA VAL A 61 10.37 11.01 -10.23
C VAL A 61 9.75 9.65 -9.96
N VAL A 62 10.13 8.67 -10.78
CA VAL A 62 9.79 7.24 -10.59
C VAL A 62 11.07 6.44 -10.62
N VAL A 63 11.27 5.57 -9.64
CA VAL A 63 12.38 4.62 -9.61
C VAL A 63 11.78 3.22 -9.65
N ARG A 64 12.24 2.42 -10.59
CA ARG A 64 11.82 1.03 -10.76
C ARG A 64 13.01 0.10 -10.60
N GLY A 65 12.78 -1.04 -9.96
CA GLY A 65 13.79 -2.08 -9.80
C GLY A 65 14.74 -1.83 -8.64
N GLY A 66 15.91 -2.46 -8.73
CA GLY A 66 16.88 -2.54 -7.65
C GLY A 66 16.75 -3.77 -6.76
N GLY A 67 15.71 -4.59 -6.93
CA GLY A 67 15.53 -5.86 -6.22
C GLY A 67 15.49 -5.65 -4.70
N SER A 68 16.60 -5.95 -4.03
CA SER A 68 16.79 -5.71 -2.58
C SER A 68 17.31 -4.32 -2.23
N GLY A 69 17.46 -3.44 -3.20
CA GLY A 69 18.06 -2.11 -3.04
C GLY A 69 17.18 -1.09 -2.33
N ASP A 70 17.85 -0.07 -1.80
CA ASP A 70 17.27 1.01 -1.02
C ASP A 70 17.15 2.27 -1.88
N VAL A 71 15.97 2.85 -1.88
CA VAL A 71 15.67 4.10 -2.58
C VAL A 71 15.20 5.14 -1.58
N SER A 72 15.81 6.32 -1.61
CA SER A 72 15.43 7.45 -0.77
C SER A 72 15.05 8.65 -1.60
N PHE A 73 13.92 9.27 -1.24
CA PHE A 73 13.39 10.47 -1.86
C PHE A 73 13.29 11.58 -0.83
N THR A 74 13.84 12.75 -1.15
CA THR A 74 13.80 13.92 -0.29
C THR A 74 13.25 15.12 -1.06
N ARG A 75 12.26 15.80 -0.49
CA ARG A 75 11.70 17.06 -1.04
C ARG A 75 11.19 16.93 -2.48
N CYS A 76 10.56 15.82 -2.83
CA CYS A 76 9.98 15.65 -4.16
C CYS A 76 8.54 16.17 -4.24
N GLY A 77 8.10 16.62 -5.42
CA GLY A 77 6.68 16.89 -5.67
C GLY A 77 5.91 15.58 -5.66
N PHE A 78 6.22 14.71 -6.61
CA PHE A 78 5.78 13.33 -6.73
C PHE A 78 6.98 12.40 -6.73
N ALA A 79 6.92 11.35 -5.93
CA ALA A 79 7.94 10.30 -5.89
C ALA A 79 7.28 8.92 -5.90
N ALA A 80 7.74 8.07 -6.81
CA ALA A 80 7.32 6.68 -6.88
C ALA A 80 8.49 5.71 -6.79
N ALA A 81 8.33 4.64 -6.02
CA ALA A 81 9.25 3.51 -6.00
C ALA A 81 8.50 2.21 -6.30
N GLU A 82 9.02 1.43 -7.23
CA GLU A 82 8.42 0.17 -7.66
C GLU A 82 9.47 -0.96 -7.62
N ALA A 83 9.10 -2.11 -7.05
CA ALA A 83 9.93 -3.32 -7.01
C ALA A 83 11.34 -3.09 -6.42
N CYS A 84 11.39 -2.52 -5.21
CA CYS A 84 12.62 -2.26 -4.45
C CYS A 84 12.61 -2.93 -3.08
N GLY A 85 13.77 -2.97 -2.41
CA GLY A 85 13.88 -3.48 -1.05
C GLY A 85 13.22 -2.51 -0.08
N VAL A 86 13.82 -1.32 0.05
CA VAL A 86 13.35 -0.28 0.96
C VAL A 86 13.06 1.01 0.20
N ALA A 87 11.89 1.61 0.43
CA ALA A 87 11.54 2.92 -0.10
C ALA A 87 11.31 3.93 1.04
N SER A 88 12.14 4.97 1.09
CA SER A 88 12.03 6.04 2.09
C SER A 88 11.65 7.38 1.47
N PHE A 89 10.64 8.04 2.03
CA PHE A 89 10.10 9.30 1.52
C PHE A 89 10.11 10.38 2.61
N HIS A 90 10.94 11.40 2.41
CA HIS A 90 11.13 12.51 3.32
C HIS A 90 10.64 13.82 2.71
N ARG A 91 9.47 14.30 3.16
CA ARG A 91 8.86 15.57 2.71
C ARG A 91 8.53 15.56 1.22
N CYS A 92 7.97 14.47 0.70
CA CYS A 92 7.43 14.40 -0.65
C CYS A 92 5.93 14.77 -0.63
N ASP A 93 5.39 15.51 -1.59
CA ASP A 93 3.97 15.89 -1.54
C ASP A 93 3.07 14.68 -1.84
N ALA A 94 3.31 13.99 -2.94
CA ALA A 94 2.63 12.74 -3.32
C ALA A 94 3.63 11.58 -3.36
N VAL A 95 3.25 10.45 -2.77
CA VAL A 95 4.07 9.23 -2.68
C VAL A 95 3.31 8.07 -3.29
N ARG A 96 3.98 7.31 -4.16
CA ARG A 96 3.52 5.99 -4.61
C ARG A 96 4.59 4.94 -4.27
N ALA A 97 4.21 3.81 -3.71
CA ALA A 97 5.12 2.68 -3.54
C ALA A 97 4.41 1.39 -3.92
N ASP A 98 5.04 0.55 -4.73
CA ASP A 98 4.47 -0.73 -5.14
C ASP A 98 5.51 -1.86 -5.11
N GLY A 99 5.18 -2.98 -4.49
CA GLY A 99 6.06 -4.15 -4.46
C GLY A 99 7.34 -3.92 -3.67
N ALA A 100 7.29 -3.24 -2.53
CA ALA A 100 8.45 -2.96 -1.69
C ALA A 100 8.46 -3.82 -0.42
N ARG A 101 9.64 -4.25 0.07
CA ARG A 101 9.70 -4.96 1.36
C ARG A 101 9.36 -4.01 2.51
N GLU A 102 9.89 -2.79 2.49
CA GLU A 102 9.63 -1.77 3.51
C GLU A 102 9.38 -0.40 2.88
N VAL A 103 8.38 0.32 3.41
CA VAL A 103 8.03 1.68 2.99
C VAL A 103 7.95 2.60 4.19
N ALA A 104 8.78 3.65 4.21
CA ALA A 104 8.79 4.66 5.27
C ALA A 104 8.43 6.04 4.71
N VAL A 105 7.35 6.64 5.19
CA VAL A 105 6.89 7.98 4.79
C VAL A 105 6.88 8.92 5.99
N HIS A 106 7.74 9.93 5.98
CA HIS A 106 7.85 10.85 7.12
C HIS A 106 6.85 12.00 7.09
N ARG A 107 6.70 12.63 5.93
CA ARG A 107 5.78 13.76 5.70
C ARG A 107 5.33 13.76 4.25
N CYS A 108 4.03 13.67 4.02
CA CYS A 108 3.43 13.87 2.70
C CYS A 108 2.05 14.54 2.77
N ARG A 109 1.48 14.83 1.60
CA ARG A 109 0.07 15.19 1.41
C ARG A 109 -0.77 13.99 1.03
N SER A 110 -0.26 13.10 0.19
CA SER A 110 -0.89 11.81 -0.14
C SER A 110 0.15 10.70 -0.17
N ALA A 111 -0.27 9.48 0.17
CA ALA A 111 0.52 8.28 0.01
C ALA A 111 -0.36 7.13 -0.44
N ASP A 112 0.04 6.48 -1.52
CA ASP A 112 -0.59 5.27 -2.05
C ASP A 112 0.46 4.15 -2.04
N VAL A 113 0.22 3.10 -1.24
CA VAL A 113 1.15 1.98 -1.07
C VAL A 113 0.44 0.67 -1.39
N GLU A 114 1.03 -0.12 -2.28
CA GLU A 114 0.51 -1.40 -2.73
C GLU A 114 1.58 -2.49 -2.53
N ARG A 115 1.14 -3.69 -2.12
CA ARG A 115 1.99 -4.89 -2.02
C ARG A 115 3.30 -4.63 -1.27
N ALA A 116 3.19 -4.28 0.01
CA ALA A 116 4.34 -4.00 0.85
C ALA A 116 4.51 -5.01 1.99
N GLY A 117 5.74 -5.26 2.45
CA GLY A 117 5.95 -6.04 3.67
C GLY A 117 5.55 -5.24 4.91
N VAL A 118 6.23 -4.12 5.12
CA VAL A 118 6.03 -3.21 6.25
C VAL A 118 5.84 -1.77 5.75
N VAL A 119 4.88 -1.05 6.31
CA VAL A 119 4.58 0.33 5.96
C VAL A 119 4.50 1.21 7.20
N ALA A 120 5.29 2.27 7.24
CA ALA A 120 5.28 3.26 8.32
C ALA A 120 5.06 4.68 7.79
N ILE A 121 3.87 5.24 8.02
CA ILE A 121 3.51 6.62 7.63
C ILE A 121 3.44 7.48 8.88
N ARG A 122 4.46 8.30 9.13
CA ARG A 122 4.51 9.19 10.31
C ARG A 122 3.48 10.31 10.23
N ARG A 123 3.37 10.98 9.07
CA ARG A 123 2.43 12.09 8.86
C ARG A 123 2.03 12.23 7.39
N CYS A 124 0.75 12.07 7.12
CA CYS A 124 0.13 12.44 5.85
C CYS A 124 -0.86 13.59 6.11
N LYS A 125 -0.82 14.68 5.32
CA LYS A 125 -1.78 15.79 5.51
C LYS A 125 -3.16 15.47 4.92
N GLY A 126 -3.21 14.59 3.93
CA GLY A 126 -4.42 14.13 3.27
C GLY A 126 -4.62 12.63 3.49
N ALA A 127 -4.78 11.91 2.39
CA ALA A 127 -5.10 10.48 2.39
C ALA A 127 -3.85 9.60 2.41
N ALA A 128 -3.86 8.58 3.25
CA ALA A 128 -2.96 7.44 3.21
C ALA A 128 -3.77 6.21 2.77
N ARG A 129 -3.51 5.69 1.57
CA ARG A 129 -4.13 4.48 1.02
C ARG A 129 -3.11 3.36 1.02
N VAL A 130 -3.44 2.25 1.64
CA VAL A 130 -2.53 1.10 1.74
C VAL A 130 -3.28 -0.18 1.43
N ARG A 131 -2.77 -0.98 0.49
CA ARG A 131 -3.34 -2.26 0.08
C ARG A 131 -2.29 -3.36 0.10
N GLY A 132 -2.58 -4.46 0.79
CA GLY A 132 -1.68 -5.62 0.83
C GLY A 132 -0.39 -5.34 1.60
N ALA A 133 -0.51 -5.03 2.90
CA ALA A 133 0.65 -4.88 3.79
C ALA A 133 0.70 -5.99 4.85
N GLY A 134 1.89 -6.51 5.17
CA GLY A 134 2.03 -7.36 6.37
C GLY A 134 1.74 -6.55 7.63
N GLU A 135 2.46 -5.44 7.80
CA GLU A 135 2.29 -4.54 8.93
C GLU A 135 2.14 -3.09 8.45
N LEU A 136 1.15 -2.36 9.00
CA LEU A 136 0.93 -0.96 8.72
C LEU A 136 0.86 -0.13 10.01
N ARG A 137 1.68 0.93 10.09
CA ARG A 137 1.59 1.96 11.11
C ARG A 137 1.35 3.34 10.50
N VAL A 138 0.25 4.00 10.86
CA VAL A 138 -0.08 5.37 10.46
C VAL A 138 -0.14 6.27 11.68
N GLY A 139 0.80 7.19 11.83
CA GLY A 139 0.88 8.10 12.99
C GLY A 139 -0.19 9.19 12.97
N ARG A 140 -0.15 10.06 11.95
CA ARG A 140 -1.12 11.15 11.76
C ARG A 140 -1.57 11.26 10.31
N CYS A 141 -2.88 11.25 10.08
CA CYS A 141 -3.45 11.42 8.75
C CYS A 141 -4.75 12.25 8.75
N HIS A 142 -5.20 12.71 7.59
CA HIS A 142 -6.59 13.15 7.46
C HIS A 142 -7.48 11.92 7.29
N GLU A 143 -7.13 11.09 6.32
CA GLU A 143 -7.84 9.87 5.95
C GLU A 143 -6.86 8.71 5.88
N ALA A 144 -7.24 7.58 6.46
CA ALA A 144 -6.59 6.30 6.25
C ALA A 144 -7.58 5.38 5.53
N ASN A 145 -7.19 4.81 4.40
CA ASN A 145 -7.96 3.78 3.69
C ASN A 145 -7.07 2.54 3.54
N VAL A 146 -7.39 1.49 4.28
CA VAL A 146 -6.54 0.31 4.43
C VAL A 146 -7.30 -0.92 3.95
N GLY A 147 -6.62 -1.80 3.22
CA GLY A 147 -7.20 -3.04 2.73
C GLY A 147 -6.20 -4.19 2.71
N GLY A 148 -6.63 -5.39 3.10
CA GLY A 148 -5.81 -6.60 2.91
C GLY A 148 -4.51 -6.58 3.74
N CYS A 149 -4.54 -6.06 4.97
CA CYS A 149 -3.36 -5.96 5.81
C CYS A 149 -3.40 -6.94 7.00
N ALA A 150 -2.29 -7.55 7.38
CA ALA A 150 -2.32 -8.50 8.50
C ALA A 150 -2.46 -7.78 9.86
N ASP A 151 -1.67 -6.73 10.10
CA ASP A 151 -1.77 -5.89 11.30
C ASP A 151 -1.74 -4.39 10.94
N VAL A 152 -2.63 -3.62 11.57
CA VAL A 152 -2.85 -2.20 11.29
C VAL A 152 -2.95 -1.40 12.58
N ALA A 153 -2.07 -0.42 12.76
CA ALA A 153 -2.13 0.55 13.85
C ALA A 153 -2.30 1.98 13.29
N VAL A 154 -3.42 2.61 13.60
CA VAL A 154 -3.74 4.00 13.23
C VAL A 154 -3.77 4.86 14.50
N GLY A 155 -2.83 5.80 14.61
CA GLY A 155 -2.75 6.73 15.73
C GLY A 155 -3.85 7.79 15.69
N ARG A 156 -3.67 8.83 14.88
CA ARG A 156 -4.60 9.99 14.82
C ARG A 156 -5.03 10.28 13.41
N CYS A 157 -6.29 10.01 13.09
CA CYS A 157 -6.87 10.39 11.80
C CYS A 157 -8.24 11.07 11.96
N ARG A 158 -8.71 11.79 10.94
CA ARG A 158 -10.08 12.32 10.95
C ARG A 158 -11.06 11.21 10.58
N ALA A 159 -10.75 10.44 9.54
CA ALA A 159 -11.50 9.27 9.13
C ALA A 159 -10.55 8.08 8.92
N ALA A 160 -11.01 6.88 9.26
CA ALA A 160 -10.30 5.64 9.03
C ALA A 160 -11.26 4.61 8.42
N CYS A 161 -10.94 4.10 7.24
CA CYS A 161 -11.67 3.02 6.59
C CYS A 161 -10.73 1.82 6.49
N ALA A 162 -11.19 0.66 6.93
CA ALA A 162 -10.40 -0.56 6.89
C ALA A 162 -11.24 -1.76 6.46
N ASP A 163 -10.66 -2.59 5.61
CA ASP A 163 -11.32 -3.76 5.07
C ASP A 163 -10.37 -4.95 4.94
N TRP A 164 -10.86 -6.17 5.15
CA TRP A 164 -10.07 -7.40 4.99
C TRP A 164 -8.73 -7.37 5.75
N CYS A 165 -8.74 -6.98 7.03
CA CYS A 165 -7.51 -6.95 7.85
C CYS A 165 -7.50 -8.05 8.92
N GLY A 166 -6.31 -8.57 9.26
CA GLY A 166 -6.19 -9.54 10.36
C GLY A 166 -6.55 -8.89 11.70
N ALA A 167 -5.82 -7.84 12.05
CA ALA A 167 -6.07 -7.01 13.22
C ALA A 167 -6.01 -5.52 12.88
N ILE A 168 -6.82 -4.72 13.56
CA ILE A 168 -6.77 -3.26 13.48
C ILE A 168 -6.91 -2.60 14.85
N GLY A 169 -6.00 -1.67 15.14
CA GLY A 169 -6.05 -0.76 16.28
C GLY A 169 -6.15 0.69 15.82
N ILE A 170 -7.15 1.42 16.34
CA ILE A 170 -7.34 2.85 16.07
C ILE A 170 -7.35 3.60 17.40
N GLU A 171 -6.34 4.43 17.65
CA GLU A 171 -6.25 5.16 18.92
C GLU A 171 -7.24 6.34 18.97
N ARG A 172 -7.23 7.19 17.94
CA ARG A 172 -8.04 8.41 17.89
C ARG A 172 -8.55 8.70 16.48
N CYS A 173 -9.87 8.76 16.34
CA CYS A 173 -10.53 9.11 15.09
C CYS A 173 -11.73 10.06 15.25
N GLY A 174 -12.10 10.73 14.16
CA GLY A 174 -13.42 11.34 14.04
C GLY A 174 -14.45 10.26 13.73
N SER A 175 -14.26 9.56 12.62
CA SER A 175 -15.04 8.40 12.21
C SER A 175 -14.14 7.19 11.90
N ALA A 176 -14.68 6.00 12.10
CA ALA A 176 -14.08 4.74 11.65
C ALA A 176 -15.14 3.86 11.00
N ASP A 177 -14.83 3.30 9.83
CA ASP A 177 -15.64 2.29 9.15
C ASP A 177 -14.76 1.06 8.92
N VAL A 178 -15.12 -0.05 9.56
CA VAL A 178 -14.32 -1.28 9.56
C VAL A 178 -15.19 -2.45 9.11
N SER A 179 -14.71 -3.19 8.10
CA SER A 179 -15.40 -4.38 7.61
C SER A 179 -14.46 -5.57 7.48
N ARG A 180 -14.98 -6.78 7.74
CA ARG A 180 -14.27 -8.04 7.45
C ARG A 180 -12.87 -8.13 8.06
N CYS A 181 -12.74 -7.68 9.30
CA CYS A 181 -11.48 -7.75 10.05
C CYS A 181 -11.54 -8.82 11.14
N GLY A 182 -10.44 -9.53 11.38
CA GLY A 182 -10.38 -10.56 12.43
C GLY A 182 -10.61 -9.96 13.82
N ALA A 183 -9.80 -8.96 14.18
CA ALA A 183 -9.90 -8.25 15.45
C ALA A 183 -9.87 -6.72 15.24
N VAL A 184 -10.72 -6.00 15.99
CA VAL A 184 -10.87 -4.55 15.91
C VAL A 184 -10.78 -3.95 17.30
N ARG A 185 -9.87 -3.00 17.49
CA ARG A 185 -9.75 -2.20 18.70
C ARG A 185 -9.87 -0.72 18.35
N VAL A 186 -10.80 -0.02 18.98
CA VAL A 186 -10.98 1.43 18.81
C VAL A 186 -11.00 2.10 20.18
N ASP A 187 -10.02 2.97 20.46
CA ASP A 187 -9.93 3.60 21.78
C ASP A 187 -10.79 4.87 21.87
N ARG A 188 -10.57 5.89 21.03
CA ARG A 188 -11.33 7.15 21.07
C ARG A 188 -11.80 7.58 19.68
N CYS A 189 -13.03 7.24 19.32
CA CYS A 189 -13.65 7.72 18.09
C CYS A 189 -14.93 8.49 18.39
N ARG A 190 -15.34 9.44 17.52
CA ARG A 190 -16.67 10.04 17.70
C ARG A 190 -17.77 9.08 17.22
N ALA A 191 -17.51 8.38 16.11
CA ALA A 191 -18.39 7.36 15.55
C ALA A 191 -17.57 6.19 14.98
N ALA A 192 -18.01 4.96 15.22
CA ALA A 192 -17.43 3.76 14.63
C ALA A 192 -18.53 2.86 14.08
N SER A 193 -18.40 2.44 12.82
CA SER A 193 -19.22 1.41 12.18
C SER A 193 -18.36 0.17 11.99
N VAL A 194 -18.82 -0.99 12.48
CA VAL A 194 -18.09 -2.24 12.36
C VAL A 194 -19.02 -3.33 11.84
N SER A 195 -18.60 -4.04 10.78
CA SER A 195 -19.40 -5.12 10.18
C SER A 195 -18.56 -6.35 9.82
N GLY A 196 -19.12 -7.54 10.01
CA GLY A 196 -18.46 -8.80 9.65
C GLY A 196 -17.07 -9.02 10.29
N CYS A 197 -16.85 -8.50 11.50
CA CYS A 197 -15.58 -8.64 12.22
C CYS A 197 -15.69 -9.66 13.35
N GLY A 198 -14.62 -10.42 13.60
CA GLY A 198 -14.63 -11.52 14.57
C GLY A 198 -14.64 -11.06 16.03
N SER A 199 -13.84 -10.05 16.37
CA SER A 199 -13.76 -9.49 17.72
C SER A 199 -13.70 -7.97 17.67
N VAL A 200 -14.51 -7.30 18.49
CA VAL A 200 -14.62 -5.83 18.50
C VAL A 200 -14.55 -5.29 19.93
N ALA A 201 -13.57 -4.42 20.19
CA ALA A 201 -13.41 -3.72 21.45
C ALA A 201 -13.41 -2.21 21.20
N VAL A 202 -14.41 -1.50 21.74
CA VAL A 202 -14.47 -0.04 21.65
C VAL A 202 -14.54 0.58 23.03
N ARG A 203 -13.65 1.54 23.33
CA ARG A 203 -13.59 2.18 24.65
C ARG A 203 -14.43 3.46 24.75
N CYS A 204 -14.37 4.34 23.75
CA CYS A 204 -15.08 5.63 23.76
C CYS A 204 -15.55 6.02 22.35
N GLY A 205 -16.87 6.14 22.17
CA GLY A 205 -17.49 6.61 20.93
C GLY A 205 -18.91 6.09 20.74
N LYS A 206 -19.64 6.64 19.77
CA LYS A 206 -20.87 6.00 19.27
C LYS A 206 -20.48 4.80 18.40
N VAL A 207 -21.03 3.63 18.65
CA VAL A 207 -20.67 2.40 17.94
C VAL A 207 -21.91 1.78 17.33
N ASN A 208 -21.85 1.53 16.02
CA ASN A 208 -22.83 0.75 15.30
C ASN A 208 -22.16 -0.56 14.88
N VAL A 209 -22.59 -1.68 15.47
CA VAL A 209 -22.15 -3.01 15.05
C VAL A 209 -23.25 -3.63 14.20
N ILE A 210 -22.93 -3.95 12.96
CA ILE A 210 -23.84 -4.60 12.02
C ILE A 210 -23.41 -6.06 11.92
N GLU A 211 -24.18 -6.94 12.56
CA GLU A 211 -24.06 -8.38 12.31
C GLU A 211 -24.53 -8.64 10.88
N GLN A 212 -23.60 -9.02 10.01
CA GLN A 212 -23.94 -9.43 8.66
C GLN A 212 -24.36 -10.91 8.69
N PRO A 213 -25.56 -11.28 8.21
CA PRO A 213 -25.77 -12.63 7.69
C PRO A 213 -24.82 -12.88 6.50
N PRO A 214 -24.49 -14.13 6.16
CA PRO A 214 -23.37 -14.41 5.30
C PRO A 214 -23.62 -13.98 3.83
N VAL A 215 -22.60 -13.31 3.28
CA VAL A 215 -22.21 -13.13 1.85
C VAL A 215 -22.68 -11.89 1.05
N CYS A 216 -21.62 -11.20 0.60
CA CYS A 216 -21.34 -10.44 -0.64
C CYS A 216 -22.45 -10.15 -1.67
N GLN A 217 -22.56 -8.88 -2.11
CA GLN A 217 -22.32 -8.47 -3.51
C GLN A 217 -22.33 -6.94 -3.70
N GLU A 218 -21.30 -6.42 -4.36
CA GLU A 218 -21.35 -5.15 -5.09
C GLU A 218 -22.24 -5.32 -6.32
N LYS A 219 -23.24 -4.44 -6.51
CA LYS A 219 -24.00 -4.32 -7.77
C LYS A 219 -23.31 -3.32 -8.69
N PRO A 220 -23.03 -3.65 -9.95
CA PRO A 220 -22.99 -2.66 -11.02
C PRO A 220 -24.38 -2.56 -11.68
N MET A 221 -24.78 -1.33 -12.00
CA MET A 221 -25.87 -0.95 -12.92
C MET A 221 -25.31 -1.03 -14.37
N TYR A 222 -25.95 -1.43 -15.48
CA TYR A 222 -27.32 -1.68 -15.90
C TYR A 222 -27.30 -2.69 -17.08
N HIS A 223 -28.36 -3.49 -17.28
CA HIS A 223 -29.04 -3.65 -18.58
C HIS A 223 -30.33 -4.48 -18.43
N LEU A 224 -31.45 -3.93 -18.91
CA LEU A 224 -32.72 -4.62 -19.12
C LEU A 224 -32.58 -5.58 -20.31
N LEU A 225 -32.99 -6.83 -20.14
CA LEU A 225 -33.55 -7.69 -21.20
C LEU A 225 -34.58 -8.65 -20.58
N HIS A 226 -35.63 -8.87 -21.34
CA HIS A 226 -36.96 -9.37 -20.99
C HIS A 226 -37.07 -10.89 -20.73
N ALA A 227 -38.16 -11.24 -20.00
CA ALA A 227 -39.04 -12.42 -20.13
C ALA A 227 -38.45 -13.82 -19.81
N GLU A 228 -39.14 -14.82 -19.27
CA GLU A 228 -40.46 -15.06 -18.63
C GLU A 228 -40.36 -16.47 -17.94
N PRO A 229 -41.37 -16.97 -17.19
CA PRO A 229 -41.18 -17.87 -16.05
C PRO A 229 -41.29 -19.37 -16.38
N VAL A 230 -40.76 -20.24 -15.51
CA VAL A 230 -41.09 -21.69 -15.50
C VAL A 230 -41.30 -22.22 -14.07
N TYR A 231 -42.32 -23.06 -13.97
CA TYR A 231 -43.05 -23.64 -12.84
C TYR A 231 -42.28 -24.50 -11.80
N ALA A 232 -42.78 -24.41 -10.55
CA ALA A 232 -43.14 -25.45 -9.56
C ALA A 232 -42.24 -26.69 -9.27
N ILE A 233 -42.13 -27.04 -7.97
CA ILE A 233 -42.68 -28.26 -7.31
C ILE A 233 -42.45 -28.16 -5.77
N PRO A 234 -43.45 -28.44 -4.91
CA PRO A 234 -43.26 -28.61 -3.47
C PRO A 234 -42.97 -30.08 -3.11
N LEU A 235 -42.12 -30.32 -2.11
CA LEU A 235 -41.98 -31.63 -1.47
C LEU A 235 -42.25 -31.50 0.03
N GLU A 236 -43.48 -31.85 0.42
CA GLU A 236 -43.78 -32.38 1.75
C GLU A 236 -43.32 -33.84 1.79
N ILE A 237 -42.57 -34.23 2.81
CA ILE A 237 -42.55 -35.60 3.29
C ILE A 237 -42.58 -35.58 4.82
N SER A 238 -43.74 -35.97 5.34
CA SER A 238 -43.97 -36.39 6.71
C SER A 238 -43.06 -37.55 7.11
N SER A 239 -42.52 -37.52 8.33
CA SER A 239 -42.38 -38.74 9.12
C SER A 239 -42.52 -38.43 10.61
N GLU A 240 -43.59 -38.98 11.19
CA GLU A 240 -43.79 -39.12 12.62
C GLU A 240 -42.66 -39.96 13.23
N ILE A 241 -42.08 -39.54 14.35
CA ILE A 241 -41.67 -40.45 15.43
C ILE A 241 -42.09 -39.82 16.76
N LYS A 242 -42.82 -40.62 17.54
CA LYS A 242 -43.51 -40.33 18.80
C LYS A 242 -42.66 -40.80 20.00
N LEU A 243 -42.90 -40.20 21.16
CA LEU A 243 -42.61 -40.63 22.56
C LEU A 243 -41.17 -40.37 23.04
N GLN A 244 -40.90 -39.82 24.23
CA GLN A 244 -41.67 -39.66 25.49
C GLN A 244 -41.79 -38.21 25.96
#